data_AF-A0A8T1KF39-F1
#
_entry.id   AF-A0A8T1KF39-F1
#
_cell.length_a   1.000
_cell.length_b   1.000
_cell.length_c   1.000
_cell.angle_alpha   90.00
_cell.angle_beta   90.00
_cell.angle_gamma   90.00
#
_symmetry.space_group_name_H-M   'P 1'
#
loop_
_entity.id
_entity.type
_entity.pdbx_description
1 polymer ?
#
loop_
_entity_poly.entity_id
_entity_poly.type
_entity_poly.pdbx_seq_one_letter_code
_entity_poly.pdbx_strand_id
1 'polypeptide(L)'
;MTSLFFTYVLIVVVMTVKVASDGSEAVASRYAAIGTVNWGNFGNAFGPTLLALNCQYNILDALQPLDSKSKARFVAFAALLIAGTCYLLVGLLGALSFDKINPLAMLMWSSYTGCGNGWEECEHSNPVGIIVQLIILLFPVINVVSAYPMVGVTVGDNILMSFPSHLTDRFGEKITRSMC
;
A
#
# COMPACT_ATOMS: atom_id res chain seq x y z
N MET A 1 4.56 -8.61 -9.27
CA MET A 1 3.12 -8.35 -9.41
C MET A 1 2.25 -9.42 -8.72
N THR A 2 2.53 -10.71 -8.89
CA THR A 2 1.80 -11.82 -8.26
C THR A 2 1.84 -11.83 -6.71
N SER A 3 2.99 -11.53 -6.11
CA SER A 3 3.13 -11.49 -4.64
C SER A 3 2.31 -10.37 -3.98
N LEU A 4 2.25 -9.17 -4.61
CA LEU A 4 1.44 -8.04 -4.13
C LEU A 4 -0.06 -8.38 -4.12
N PHE A 5 -0.54 -8.98 -5.21
CA PHE A 5 -1.93 -9.37 -5.35
C PHE A 5 -2.31 -10.47 -4.35
N PHE A 6 -1.42 -11.45 -4.15
CA PHE A 6 -1.63 -12.50 -3.16
C PHE A 6 -1.78 -11.94 -1.74
N THR A 7 -0.86 -11.07 -1.31
CA THR A 7 -0.95 -10.46 0.03
C THR A 7 -2.18 -9.57 0.18
N TYR A 8 -2.56 -8.84 -0.87
CA TYR A 8 -3.79 -8.05 -0.87
C TYR A 8 -5.02 -8.94 -0.65
N VAL A 9 -5.17 -10.01 -1.42
CA VAL A 9 -6.28 -10.95 -1.29
C VAL A 9 -6.30 -11.59 0.10
N LEU A 10 -5.14 -11.97 0.63
CA LEU A 10 -4.99 -12.52 1.97
C LEU A 10 -5.53 -11.54 3.04
N ILE A 11 -5.13 -10.27 2.98
CA ILE A 11 -5.59 -9.22 3.90
C ILE A 11 -7.11 -9.05 3.82
N VAL A 12 -7.65 -8.97 2.61
CA VAL A 12 -9.10 -8.80 2.39
C VAL A 12 -9.88 -9.99 2.94
N VAL A 13 -9.43 -11.23 2.68
CA VAL A 13 -10.08 -12.45 3.15
C VAL A 13 -10.08 -12.50 4.68
N VAL A 14 -8.93 -12.27 5.32
CA VAL A 14 -8.82 -12.35 6.78
C VAL A 14 -9.65 -11.26 7.47
N MET A 15 -9.64 -10.03 6.95
CA MET A 15 -10.48 -8.96 7.49
C MET A 15 -11.97 -9.24 7.27
N THR A 16 -12.36 -9.81 6.14
CA THR A 16 -13.76 -10.19 5.88
C THR A 16 -14.22 -11.28 6.83
N VAL A 17 -13.38 -12.31 7.06
CA VAL A 17 -13.66 -13.37 8.05
C VAL A 17 -13.84 -12.76 9.44
N LYS A 18 -12.98 -11.83 9.84
CA LYS A 18 -13.11 -11.13 11.12
C LYS A 18 -14.44 -10.38 11.27
N VAL A 19 -14.78 -9.56 10.27
CA VAL A 19 -16.03 -8.78 10.27
C VAL A 19 -17.24 -9.71 10.29
N ALA A 20 -17.17 -10.85 9.59
CA ALA A 20 -18.23 -11.86 9.60
C ALA A 20 -18.33 -12.58 10.96
N SER A 21 -17.21 -12.83 11.65
CA SER A 21 -17.19 -13.51 12.95
C SER A 21 -17.55 -12.61 14.12
N ASP A 22 -17.27 -11.31 14.06
CA ASP A 22 -17.57 -10.34 15.14
C ASP A 22 -19.08 -10.09 15.31
N GLY A 23 -19.91 -10.52 14.34
CA GLY A 23 -21.36 -10.43 14.41
C GLY A 23 -21.93 -9.05 14.05
N SER A 24 -23.21 -9.02 13.64
CA SER A 24 -23.85 -7.81 13.11
C SER A 24 -24.01 -6.69 14.13
N GLU A 25 -24.12 -7.00 15.43
CA GLU A 25 -24.28 -6.01 16.50
C GLU A 25 -23.00 -5.22 16.75
N ALA A 26 -21.84 -5.89 16.77
CA ALA A 26 -20.54 -5.24 16.92
C ALA A 26 -20.23 -4.35 15.71
N VAL A 27 -20.54 -4.82 14.49
CA VAL A 27 -20.37 -4.04 13.26
C VAL A 27 -21.29 -2.81 13.25
N ALA A 28 -22.54 -2.95 13.69
CA ALA A 28 -23.48 -1.82 13.78
C ALA A 28 -23.02 -0.78 14.81
N SER A 29 -22.50 -1.20 15.95
CA SER A 29 -21.92 -0.32 16.98
C SER A 29 -20.71 0.45 16.44
N ARG A 30 -19.78 -0.23 15.76
CA ARG A 30 -18.61 0.39 15.13
C ARG A 30 -19.00 1.36 14.02
N TYR A 31 -19.98 1.00 13.19
CA TYR A 31 -20.49 1.88 12.14
C TYR A 31 -21.10 3.16 12.71
N ALA A 32 -21.86 3.06 13.81
CA ALA A 32 -22.40 4.22 14.50
C ALA A 32 -21.31 5.11 15.11
N ALA A 33 -20.20 4.51 15.59
CA ALA A 33 -19.06 5.23 16.16
C ALA A 33 -18.21 5.96 15.09
N ILE A 34 -18.10 5.41 13.87
CA ILE A 34 -17.35 6.02 12.76
C ILE A 34 -18.01 7.33 12.29
N GLY A 35 -19.34 7.42 12.35
CA GLY A 35 -20.09 8.60 11.91
C GLY A 35 -20.04 8.83 10.40
N THR A 36 -20.66 9.91 9.92
CA THR A 36 -20.93 10.10 8.49
C THR A 36 -19.78 10.76 7.73
N VAL A 37 -19.18 11.86 8.23
CA VAL A 37 -17.94 12.48 7.67
C VAL A 37 -17.27 13.38 8.72
N ASN A 38 -15.97 13.18 9.00
CA ASN A 38 -15.19 14.08 9.86
C ASN A 38 -14.20 14.92 9.03
N TRP A 39 -14.63 16.12 8.62
CA TRP A 39 -13.81 17.06 7.87
C TRP A 39 -12.62 17.63 8.66
N GLY A 40 -12.71 17.69 9.99
CA GLY A 40 -11.63 18.20 10.85
C GLY A 40 -10.40 17.30 10.85
N ASN A 41 -10.59 16.00 10.67
CA ASN A 41 -9.51 15.01 10.56
C ASN A 41 -9.18 14.62 9.12
N PHE A 42 -9.85 15.21 8.13
CA PHE A 42 -9.61 14.91 6.72
C PHE A 42 -8.14 15.10 6.33
N GLY A 43 -7.52 16.20 6.79
CA GLY A 43 -6.11 16.48 6.52
C GLY A 43 -5.15 15.39 7.00
N ASN A 44 -5.48 14.73 8.12
CA ASN A 44 -4.66 13.65 8.68
C ASN A 44 -4.72 12.37 7.83
N ALA A 45 -5.84 12.13 7.15
CA ALA A 45 -6.01 10.98 6.25
C ALA A 45 -5.59 11.30 4.81
N PHE A 46 -5.71 12.56 4.39
CA PHE A 46 -5.46 12.99 3.02
C PHE A 46 -3.99 12.82 2.61
N GLY A 47 -3.05 13.22 3.47
CA GLY A 47 -1.61 13.08 3.20
C GLY A 47 -1.16 11.63 2.95
N PRO A 48 -1.43 10.69 3.87
CA PRO A 48 -1.14 9.27 3.66
C PRO A 48 -1.86 8.67 2.43
N THR A 49 -3.08 9.12 2.13
CA THR A 49 -3.83 8.67 0.95
C THR A 49 -3.21 9.16 -0.35
N LEU A 50 -2.72 10.41 -0.38
CA LEU A 50 -1.96 10.94 -1.52
C LEU A 50 -0.65 10.17 -1.73
N LEU A 51 0.05 9.81 -0.65
CA LEU A 51 1.25 8.99 -0.73
C LEU A 51 0.93 7.58 -1.26
N ALA A 52 -0.17 6.97 -0.80
CA ALA A 52 -0.63 5.67 -1.28
C ALA A 52 -1.01 5.69 -2.77
N LEU A 53 -1.60 6.79 -3.23
CA LEU A 53 -1.97 7.04 -4.63
C LEU A 53 -0.89 7.82 -5.39
N ASN A 54 0.37 7.80 -4.92
CA ASN A 54 1.46 8.51 -5.57
C ASN A 54 1.90 7.79 -6.87
N CYS A 55 1.03 7.87 -7.88
CA CYS A 55 1.30 7.40 -9.23
C CYS A 55 1.72 8.56 -10.15
N GLN A 56 1.71 9.81 -9.68
CA GLN A 56 1.81 10.99 -10.55
C GLN A 56 3.11 11.02 -11.36
N TYR A 57 4.25 10.64 -10.76
CA TYR A 57 5.53 10.56 -11.46
C TYR A 57 5.74 9.19 -12.12
N ASN A 58 5.36 8.10 -11.43
CA ASN A 58 5.50 6.73 -11.93
C ASN A 58 4.62 6.40 -13.14
N ILE A 59 3.50 7.10 -13.35
CA ILE A 59 2.57 6.78 -14.44
C ILE A 59 3.16 7.11 -15.80
N LEU A 60 4.05 8.10 -15.90
CA LEU A 60 4.71 8.45 -17.15
C LEU A 60 5.65 7.31 -17.59
N ASP A 61 6.44 6.77 -16.65
CA ASP A 61 7.33 5.63 -16.90
C ASP A 61 6.54 4.34 -17.15
N ALA A 62 5.46 4.10 -16.42
CA ALA A 62 4.59 2.94 -16.62
C ALA A 62 3.85 2.97 -17.97
N LEU A 63 3.68 4.14 -18.58
CA LEU A 63 3.10 4.32 -19.90
C LEU A 63 4.11 4.22 -21.05
N GLN A 64 5.42 4.31 -20.79
CA GLN A 64 6.45 4.15 -21.82
C GLN A 64 6.38 2.82 -22.60
N PRO A 65 6.13 1.65 -21.97
CA PRO A 65 6.05 0.38 -22.70
C PRO A 65 4.71 0.14 -23.40
N LEU A 66 3.75 1.09 -23.37
CA LEU A 66 2.48 0.96 -24.08
C LEU A 66 2.62 1.40 -25.54
N ASP A 67 2.68 0.43 -26.45
CA ASP A 67 2.80 0.64 -27.91
C ASP A 67 1.71 1.54 -28.53
N SER A 68 0.56 1.70 -27.85
CA SER A 68 -0.57 2.48 -28.38
C SER A 68 -1.05 3.59 -27.43
N LYS A 69 -0.71 4.83 -27.78
CA LYS A 69 -1.10 6.06 -27.05
C LYS A 69 -2.61 6.21 -26.85
N SER A 70 -3.43 5.69 -27.76
CA SER A 70 -4.90 5.72 -27.65
C SER A 70 -5.44 4.82 -26.53
N LYS A 71 -4.78 3.71 -26.22
CA LYS A 71 -5.21 2.78 -25.16
C LYS A 71 -4.62 3.16 -23.80
N ALA A 72 -3.50 3.90 -23.78
CA ALA A 72 -2.85 4.39 -22.57
C ALA A 72 -3.82 5.12 -21.61
N ARG A 73 -4.70 5.99 -22.11
CA ARG A 73 -5.70 6.69 -21.29
C ARG A 73 -6.64 5.72 -20.57
N PHE A 74 -7.17 4.74 -21.30
CA PHE A 74 -8.11 3.77 -20.73
C PHE A 74 -7.42 2.85 -19.71
N VAL A 75 -6.22 2.38 -20.04
CA VAL A 75 -5.41 1.52 -19.15
C VAL A 75 -5.04 2.25 -17.86
N ALA A 76 -4.56 3.50 -17.96
CA ALA A 76 -4.24 4.32 -16.80
C ALA A 76 -5.47 4.57 -15.92
N PHE A 77 -6.60 4.92 -16.52
CA PHE A 77 -7.84 5.16 -15.79
C PHE A 77 -8.35 3.89 -15.10
N ALA A 78 -8.38 2.76 -15.81
CA ALA A 78 -8.80 1.48 -15.25
C ALA A 78 -7.88 1.03 -14.11
N ALA A 79 -6.57 1.17 -14.25
CA ALA A 79 -5.60 0.83 -13.22
C ALA A 79 -5.77 1.67 -11.95
N LEU A 80 -5.94 2.99 -12.10
CA LEU A 80 -6.20 3.89 -10.97
C LEU A 80 -7.54 3.62 -10.29
N LEU A 81 -8.58 3.32 -11.07
CA LEU A 81 -9.90 3.01 -10.54
C LEU A 81 -9.85 1.71 -9.73
N ILE A 82 -9.26 0.64 -10.29
CA ILE A 82 -9.09 -0.64 -9.59
C ILE A 82 -8.25 -0.46 -8.33
N ALA A 83 -7.11 0.21 -8.41
CA ALA A 83 -6.26 0.47 -7.25
C ALA A 83 -6.99 1.27 -6.18
N GLY A 84 -7.71 2.34 -6.57
CA GLY A 84 -8.52 3.15 -5.68
C GLY A 84 -9.60 2.34 -4.97
N THR A 85 -10.35 1.51 -5.71
CA THR A 85 -11.35 0.62 -5.11
C THR A 85 -10.72 -0.37 -4.13
N CYS A 86 -9.56 -0.95 -4.48
CA CYS A 86 -8.86 -1.89 -3.61
C CYS A 86 -8.42 -1.25 -2.28
N TYR A 87 -7.87 -0.04 -2.34
CA TYR A 87 -7.47 0.71 -1.14
C TYR A 87 -8.67 1.16 -0.30
N LEU A 88 -9.76 1.59 -0.94
CA LEU A 88 -11.01 1.93 -0.26
C LEU A 88 -11.58 0.71 0.48
N LEU A 89 -11.56 -0.46 -0.14
CA LEU A 89 -12.07 -1.69 0.46
C LEU A 89 -11.26 -2.09 1.70
N VAL A 90 -9.93 -2.03 1.65
CA VAL A 90 -9.07 -2.30 2.81
C VAL A 90 -9.25 -1.26 3.90
N GLY A 91 -9.38 0.03 3.55
CA GLY A 91 -9.65 1.10 4.51
C GLY A 91 -10.99 0.91 5.23
N LEU A 92 -12.04 0.56 4.49
CA LEU A 92 -13.36 0.30 5.04
C LEU A 92 -13.35 -0.93 5.96
N LEU A 93 -12.80 -2.05 5.48
CA LEU A 93 -12.71 -3.28 6.28
C LEU A 93 -11.85 -3.05 7.54
N GLY A 94 -10.74 -2.32 7.42
CA GLY A 94 -9.90 -1.95 8.56
C GLY A 94 -10.66 -1.13 9.60
N ALA A 95 -11.44 -0.13 9.17
CA ALA A 95 -12.25 0.69 10.06
C ALA A 95 -13.36 -0.11 10.78
N LEU A 96 -13.94 -1.11 10.10
CA LEU A 96 -14.97 -1.99 10.69
C LEU A 96 -14.40 -3.11 11.56
N SER A 97 -13.13 -3.47 11.35
CA SER A 97 -12.47 -4.61 12.01
C SER A 97 -11.84 -4.28 13.36
N PHE A 98 -11.55 -3.02 13.65
CA PHE A 98 -10.74 -2.64 14.81
C PHE A 98 -11.32 -1.45 15.57
N ASP A 99 -11.36 -1.56 16.90
CA ASP A 99 -11.88 -0.51 17.79
C ASP A 99 -10.87 0.61 18.07
N LYS A 100 -9.57 0.36 17.83
CA LYS A 100 -8.49 1.33 18.00
C LYS A 100 -7.69 1.46 16.72
N ILE A 101 -7.50 2.70 16.26
CA ILE A 101 -6.67 3.02 15.10
C ILE A 101 -5.24 3.23 15.59
N ASN A 102 -4.36 2.28 15.29
CA ASN A 102 -2.93 2.49 15.42
C ASN A 102 -2.38 3.07 14.11
N PRO A 103 -1.42 4.01 14.17
CA PRO A 103 -0.84 4.64 12.98
C PRO A 103 -0.12 3.62 12.08
N LEU A 104 0.29 2.49 12.65
CA LEU A 104 0.79 1.34 11.90
C LEU A 104 -0.26 0.24 11.90
N ALA A 105 -0.87 0.01 10.74
CA ALA A 105 -1.76 -1.13 10.53
C ALA A 105 -1.05 -2.45 10.90
N MET A 106 0.25 -2.55 10.62
CA MET A 106 1.11 -3.68 11.03
C MET A 106 1.05 -3.98 12.52
N LEU A 107 0.94 -2.97 13.38
CA LEU A 107 0.88 -3.18 14.84
C LEU A 107 -0.43 -3.84 15.27
N MET A 108 -1.51 -3.69 14.49
CA MET A 108 -2.78 -4.40 14.75
C MET A 108 -2.71 -5.88 14.35
N TRP A 109 -1.81 -6.21 13.43
CA TRP A 109 -1.55 -7.59 13.00
C TRP A 109 -0.53 -8.30 13.89
N SER A 110 0.18 -7.61 14.78
CA SER A 110 1.13 -8.25 15.70
C SER A 110 0.46 -9.10 16.78
N SER A 111 -0.83 -8.88 17.04
CA SER A 111 -1.66 -9.72 17.92
C SER A 111 -2.51 -10.73 17.17
N TYR A 112 -2.32 -10.90 15.86
CA TYR A 112 -3.05 -11.90 15.08
C TYR A 112 -2.54 -13.30 15.43
N THR A 113 -3.45 -14.16 15.88
CA THR A 113 -3.18 -15.54 16.30
C THR A 113 -3.81 -16.56 15.34
N GLY A 114 -4.81 -16.15 14.56
CA GLY A 114 -5.55 -17.02 13.65
C GLY A 114 -6.55 -17.96 14.33
N CYS A 115 -6.93 -17.70 15.59
CA CYS A 115 -7.97 -18.45 16.30
C CYS A 115 -9.22 -17.60 16.54
N GLY A 116 -10.40 -18.25 16.58
CA GLY A 116 -11.70 -17.58 16.74
C GLY A 116 -11.95 -16.57 15.63
N ASN A 117 -12.14 -15.30 15.98
CA ASN A 117 -12.21 -14.18 15.04
C ASN A 117 -10.86 -13.77 14.40
N GLY A 118 -9.77 -14.49 14.70
CA GLY A 118 -8.40 -14.24 14.22
C GLY A 118 -7.48 -13.57 15.24
N TRP A 119 -8.02 -12.99 16.32
CA TRP A 119 -7.27 -12.32 17.38
C TRP A 119 -7.53 -12.89 18.78
N GLU A 120 -8.29 -13.98 18.89
CA GLU A 120 -8.53 -14.66 20.16
C GLU A 120 -7.32 -15.50 20.59
N GLU A 121 -7.16 -15.71 21.90
CA GLU A 121 -6.08 -16.56 22.40
C GLU A 121 -6.30 -18.01 21.95
N CYS A 122 -5.29 -18.59 21.29
CA CYS A 122 -5.33 -19.99 20.92
C CYS A 122 -4.90 -20.87 22.09
N GLU A 123 -5.66 -21.93 22.38
CA GLU A 123 -5.28 -22.96 23.35
C GLU A 123 -4.03 -23.76 22.91
N HIS A 124 -3.78 -23.82 21.60
CA HIS A 124 -2.60 -24.44 20.97
C HIS A 124 -2.00 -23.50 19.91
N SER A 125 -0.68 -23.51 19.72
CA SER A 125 -0.04 -22.70 18.67
C SER A 125 -0.60 -23.06 17.30
N ASN A 126 -1.25 -22.09 16.62
CA ASN A 126 -1.75 -22.27 15.26
C ASN A 126 -0.67 -21.85 14.25
N PRO A 127 0.03 -22.81 13.61
CA PRO A 127 1.13 -22.48 12.69
C PRO A 127 0.65 -21.70 11.46
N VAL A 128 -0.59 -21.89 11.04
CA VAL A 128 -1.17 -21.15 9.89
C VAL A 128 -1.35 -19.67 10.24
N GLY A 129 -1.82 -19.38 11.46
CA GLY A 129 -1.98 -18.01 11.95
C GLY A 129 -0.65 -17.25 11.99
N ILE A 130 0.40 -17.90 12.50
CA ILE A 130 1.76 -17.35 12.56
C ILE A 130 2.32 -17.08 11.15
N ILE A 131 2.10 -17.98 10.19
CA ILE A 131 2.55 -17.77 8.81
C ILE A 131 1.86 -16.56 8.18
N VAL A 132 0.53 -16.46 8.31
CA VAL A 132 -0.26 -15.32 7.81
C VAL A 132 0.20 -14.01 8.44
N GLN A 133 0.41 -14.02 9.76
CA GLN A 133 0.94 -12.88 10.51
C GLN A 133 2.29 -12.41 9.95
N LEU A 134 3.25 -13.34 9.79
CA LEU A 134 4.58 -13.04 9.28
C LEU A 134 4.53 -12.49 7.86
N ILE A 135 3.71 -13.07 6.98
CA ILE A 135 3.53 -12.59 5.61
C ILE A 135 3.05 -11.13 5.60
N ILE A 136 2.02 -10.82 6.40
CA ILE A 136 1.42 -9.48 6.44
C ILE A 136 2.40 -8.45 7.05
N LEU A 137 3.14 -8.82 8.10
CA LEU A 137 4.12 -7.95 8.75
C LEU A 137 5.38 -7.70 7.90
N LEU A 138 5.87 -8.73 7.20
CA LEU A 138 7.07 -8.62 6.37
C LEU A 138 6.81 -7.96 5.02
N PHE A 139 5.57 -8.01 4.53
CA PHE A 139 5.23 -7.53 3.21
C PHE A 139 5.59 -6.04 2.97
N PRO A 140 5.25 -5.09 3.86
CA PRO A 140 5.64 -3.70 3.69
C PRO A 140 7.16 -3.52 3.69
N VAL A 141 7.89 -4.28 4.52
CA VAL A 141 9.35 -4.24 4.59
C VAL A 141 9.96 -4.68 3.26
N ILE A 142 9.52 -5.83 2.72
CA ILE A 142 10.00 -6.34 1.43
C ILE A 142 9.66 -5.35 0.30
N ASN A 143 8.45 -4.80 0.31
CA ASN A 143 8.03 -3.83 -0.70
C ASN A 143 8.90 -2.57 -0.68
N VAL A 144 9.14 -1.98 0.49
CA VAL A 144 10.00 -0.80 0.65
C VAL A 144 11.44 -1.12 0.23
N VAL A 145 12.01 -2.22 0.69
CA VAL A 145 13.39 -2.61 0.34
C VAL A 145 13.54 -2.88 -1.16
N SER A 146 12.51 -3.38 -1.83
CA SER A 146 12.55 -3.63 -3.28
C SER A 146 12.34 -2.36 -4.12
N ALA A 147 11.50 -1.43 -3.65
CA ALA A 147 11.17 -0.20 -4.38
C ALA A 147 12.22 0.90 -4.15
N TYR A 148 12.86 0.93 -2.97
CA TYR A 148 13.81 1.98 -2.59
C TYR A 148 15.01 2.10 -3.55
N PRO A 149 15.67 1.00 -4.00
CA PRO A 149 16.74 1.09 -4.97
C PRO A 149 16.28 1.61 -6.33
N MET A 150 15.09 1.20 -6.79
CA MET A 150 14.55 1.63 -8.07
C MET A 150 14.27 3.14 -8.07
N VAL A 151 13.60 3.64 -7.02
CA VAL A 151 13.37 5.08 -6.84
C VAL A 151 14.70 5.83 -6.73
N GLY A 152 15.68 5.27 -6.03
CA GLY A 152 17.02 5.85 -5.93
C GLY A 152 17.72 6.02 -7.29
N VAL A 153 17.68 4.99 -8.15
CA VAL A 153 18.23 5.06 -9.51
C VAL A 153 17.47 6.08 -10.37
N THR A 154 16.13 6.07 -10.33
CA THR A 154 15.31 7.03 -11.09
C THR A 154 15.58 8.48 -10.66
N VAL A 155 15.75 8.74 -9.36
CA VAL A 155 16.12 10.08 -8.88
C VAL A 155 17.53 10.44 -9.35
N GLY A 156 18.48 9.52 -9.30
CA GLY A 156 19.84 9.72 -9.81
C GLY A 156 19.86 10.06 -11.30
N ASP A 157 19.12 9.32 -12.12
CA ASP A 157 19.01 9.56 -13.56
C ASP A 157 18.33 10.90 -13.87
N ASN A 158 17.26 11.26 -13.13
CA ASN A 158 16.59 12.55 -13.29
C ASN A 158 17.49 13.73 -12.90
N ILE A 159 18.28 13.60 -11.83
CA ILE A 159 19.26 14.62 -11.43
C ILE A 159 20.32 14.75 -12.51
N LEU A 160 20.84 13.64 -13.03
CA LEU A 160 21.86 13.62 -14.09
C LEU A 160 21.35 14.27 -15.39
N MET A 161 20.11 14.00 -15.79
CA MET A 161 19.47 14.64 -16.96
C MET A 161 19.16 16.12 -16.74
N SER A 162 19.01 16.56 -15.49
CA SER A 162 18.80 17.97 -15.14
C SER A 162 20.09 18.78 -15.14
N PHE A 163 21.27 18.14 -15.19
CA PHE A 163 22.52 18.84 -15.38
C PHE A 163 22.60 19.41 -16.82
N PRO A 164 22.91 20.70 -16.98
CA PRO A 164 22.99 21.30 -18.30
C PRO A 164 24.11 20.63 -19.11
N SER A 165 23.80 20.19 -20.32
CA SER A 165 24.67 19.44 -21.23
C SER A 165 26.08 20.04 -21.39
N HIS A 166 26.22 21.37 -21.28
CA HIS A 166 27.51 22.04 -21.34
C HIS A 166 28.48 21.69 -20.18
N LEU A 167 27.99 21.22 -19.02
CA LEU A 167 28.82 20.75 -17.91
C LEU A 167 29.14 19.26 -18.07
N THR A 168 28.19 18.47 -18.56
CA THR A 168 28.32 17.03 -18.82
C THR A 168 29.33 16.76 -19.93
N ASP A 169 29.34 17.58 -20.98
CA ASP A 169 30.33 17.53 -22.07
C ASP A 169 31.74 17.95 -21.63
N ARG A 170 31.86 18.78 -20.57
CA ARG A 170 33.14 19.35 -20.12
C ARG A 170 33.88 18.47 -19.12
N PHE A 171 33.16 17.70 -18.30
CA PHE A 171 33.73 16.79 -17.30
C PHE A 171 33.68 15.30 -17.71
N GLY A 172 32.90 14.96 -18.73
CA GLY A 172 32.75 13.59 -19.24
C GLY A 172 31.81 12.73 -18.39
N GLU A 173 30.97 11.95 -19.06
CA GLU A 173 29.89 11.13 -18.45
C GLU A 173 30.34 10.30 -17.23
N LYS A 174 31.56 9.75 -17.26
CA LYS A 174 32.08 8.91 -16.16
C LYS A 174 32.33 9.68 -14.86
N ILE A 175 32.75 10.94 -14.94
CA ILE A 175 33.04 11.75 -13.74
C ILE A 175 31.74 12.30 -13.17
N THR A 176 30.85 12.79 -14.02
CA THR A 176 29.53 13.29 -13.58
C THR A 176 28.71 12.20 -12.89
N ARG A 177 28.78 10.96 -13.38
CA ARG A 177 28.09 9.79 -12.80
C ARG A 177 28.70 9.28 -11.49
N SER A 178 29.92 9.69 -11.14
CA SER A 178 30.57 9.37 -9.86
C SER A 178 30.30 10.41 -8.77
N MET A 179 29.78 11.59 -9.14
CA MET A 179 29.48 12.68 -8.21
C MET A 179 28.00 12.72 -7.78
N CYS A 180 27.14 11.93 -8.43
CA CYS A 180 25.76 11.65 -8.05
C CYS A 180 25.68 10.27 -7.39
#